data_AF-A0A194AKH2-F1
#
_entry.id   AF-A0A194AKH2-F1
#
_cell.length_a   1.000
_cell.length_b   1.000
_cell.length_c   1.000
_cell.angle_alpha   90.00
_cell.angle_beta   90.00
_cell.angle_gamma   90.00
#
_symmetry.space_group_name_H-M   'P 1'
#
loop_
_entity.id
_entity.type
_entity.pdbx_description
1 polymer ?
#
loop_
_entity_poly.entity_id
_entity_poly.type
_entity_poly.pdbx_seq_one_letter_code
_entity_poly.pdbx_strand_id
1 'polypeptide(L)'
;MELPGHYLGAVNTSGDPLSWSREFSLEINPSGSYSLFVRDEDGYVMLVHSGTSGRSLAEFVLKNGFDHQEIHADIRDIDPHFAAQYGRIIKDRT
;
A
#
# COMPACT_ATOMS: atom_id res chain seq x y z
N MET A 1 -9.76 -16.91 5.68
CA MET A 1 -8.31 -16.88 5.41
C MET A 1 -7.80 -15.53 5.86
N GLU A 2 -6.82 -15.52 6.76
CA GLU A 2 -6.17 -14.30 7.25
C GLU A 2 -5.32 -13.68 6.12
N LEU A 3 -5.30 -12.35 6.02
CA LEU A 3 -4.48 -11.64 5.04
C LEU A 3 -3.00 -11.83 5.42
N PRO A 4 -2.10 -12.23 4.50
CA PRO A 4 -0.67 -12.22 4.77
C PRO A 4 -0.17 -10.78 4.87
N GLY A 5 0.70 -10.49 5.85
CA GLY A 5 1.27 -9.15 6.06
C GLY A 5 0.56 -8.32 7.13
N HIS A 6 0.94 -7.04 7.23
CA HIS A 6 0.26 -6.09 8.09
C HIS A 6 -0.94 -5.49 7.34
N TYR A 7 -2.11 -5.57 7.97
CA TYR A 7 -3.32 -4.92 7.49
C TYR A 7 -3.15 -3.41 7.61
N LEU A 8 -3.23 -2.70 6.48
CA LEU A 8 -2.95 -1.26 6.43
C LEU A 8 -4.17 -0.39 6.11
N GLY A 9 -5.37 -0.97 6.19
CA GLY A 9 -6.62 -0.21 6.16
C GLY A 9 -7.40 -0.27 4.85
N ALA A 10 -8.19 0.78 4.58
CA ALA A 10 -9.22 0.80 3.53
C ALA A 10 -8.78 1.66 2.34
N VAL A 11 -8.97 1.15 1.11
CA VAL A 11 -8.63 1.90 -0.10
C VAL A 11 -9.72 2.92 -0.42
N ASN A 12 -9.42 4.22 -0.39
CA ASN A 12 -10.35 5.27 -0.79
C ASN A 12 -9.90 5.95 -2.11
N THR A 13 -10.35 5.45 -3.26
CA THR A 13 -9.93 5.97 -4.57
C THR A 13 -10.70 7.24 -4.97
N SER A 14 -10.05 8.40 -4.81
CA SER A 14 -10.58 9.68 -5.27
C SER A 14 -10.32 9.89 -6.78
N GLY A 15 -10.95 9.10 -7.67
CA GLY A 15 -10.79 9.38 -9.11
C GLY A 15 -11.31 8.36 -10.12
N ASP A 16 -11.68 7.16 -9.72
CA ASP A 16 -12.27 6.15 -10.61
C ASP A 16 -13.21 5.25 -9.80
N PRO A 17 -14.40 4.87 -10.30
CA PRO A 17 -15.33 3.98 -9.61
C PRO A 17 -14.83 2.53 -9.64
N LEU A 18 -13.63 2.29 -9.14
CA LEU A 18 -13.28 0.98 -8.62
C LEU A 18 -14.01 0.91 -7.27
N SER A 19 -15.25 0.40 -7.29
CA SER A 19 -16.19 0.27 -6.17
C SER A 19 -15.65 -0.66 -5.07
N TRP A 20 -14.52 -0.31 -4.47
CA TRP A 20 -13.77 -1.20 -3.61
C TRP A 20 -13.81 -0.66 -2.19
N SER A 21 -14.80 -1.11 -1.44
CA SER A 21 -14.70 -1.23 0.02
C SER A 21 -13.72 -2.37 0.34
N ARG A 22 -12.48 -2.28 -0.18
CA ARG A 22 -11.51 -3.37 -0.12
C ARG A 22 -10.43 -3.08 0.90
N GLU A 23 -10.20 -4.09 1.71
CA GLU A 23 -9.10 -4.16 2.65
C GLU A 23 -7.80 -4.44 1.89
N PHE A 24 -6.71 -3.77 2.24
CA PHE A 24 -5.39 -4.09 1.70
C PHE A 24 -4.41 -4.52 2.78
N SER A 25 -3.42 -5.31 2.36
CA SER A 25 -2.33 -5.77 3.22
C SER A 25 -1.00 -5.53 2.52
N LEU A 26 -0.01 -5.06 3.27
CA LEU A 26 1.33 -4.86 2.78
C LEU A 26 2.28 -5.78 3.53
N GLU A 27 3.06 -6.54 2.77
CA GLU A 27 4.19 -7.30 3.29
C GLU A 27 5.48 -6.61 2.85
N ILE A 28 6.30 -6.20 3.81
CA ILE A 28 7.63 -5.64 3.57
C ILE A 28 8.65 -6.69 3.99
N ASN A 29 9.47 -7.11 3.05
CA ASN A 29 10.53 -8.08 3.28
C ASN A 29 11.76 -7.37 3.88
N PRO A 30 12.57 -8.09 4.69
CA PRO A 30 13.83 -7.55 5.22
C PRO A 30 14.83 -7.07 4.15
N SER A 31 14.69 -7.54 2.92
CA SER A 31 15.48 -7.11 1.75
C SER A 31 15.06 -5.74 1.20
N GLY A 32 13.96 -5.16 1.69
CA GLY A 32 13.37 -3.92 1.20
C GLY A 32 12.38 -4.11 0.03
N SER A 33 12.08 -5.34 -0.38
CA SER A 33 11.01 -5.63 -1.33
C SER A 33 9.64 -5.71 -0.67
N TYR A 34 8.58 -5.36 -1.38
CA TYR A 34 7.22 -5.41 -0.87
C TYR A 34 6.27 -6.17 -1.79
N SER A 35 5.19 -6.67 -1.18
CA SER A 35 4.03 -7.25 -1.85
C SER A 35 2.78 -6.57 -1.31
N LEU A 36 1.95 -6.04 -2.20
CA LEU A 36 0.66 -5.42 -1.88
C LEU A 36 -0.46 -6.37 -2.29
N PHE A 37 -1.26 -6.75 -1.31
CA PHE A 37 -2.42 -7.61 -1.48
C PHE A 37 -3.70 -6.83 -1.26
N VAL A 38 -4.75 -7.21 -1.96
CA VAL A 38 -6.10 -6.68 -1.77
C VAL A 38 -7.05 -7.85 -1.54
N ARG A 39 -7.97 -7.70 -0.59
CA ARG A 39 -9.09 -8.60 -0.38
C ARG A 39 -10.33 -8.07 -1.09
N ASP A 40 -10.93 -8.89 -1.93
CA ASP A 40 -12.22 -8.59 -2.56
C ASP A 40 -13.40 -8.81 -1.58
N GLU A 41 -14.61 -8.35 -1.94
CA GLU A 41 -15.84 -8.50 -1.16
C GLU A 41 -16.18 -9.96 -0.84
N ASP A 42 -15.81 -10.90 -1.72
CA ASP A 42 -15.96 -12.34 -1.50
C ASP A 42 -14.87 -12.95 -0.57
N GLY A 43 -13.95 -12.11 -0.07
CA GLY A 43 -12.87 -12.53 0.83
C GLY A 43 -11.64 -13.09 0.14
N TYR A 44 -11.59 -13.07 -1.21
CA TYR A 44 -10.44 -13.53 -1.98
C TYR A 44 -9.29 -12.53 -1.91
N VAL A 45 -8.11 -13.02 -1.53
CA VAL A 45 -6.87 -12.23 -1.45
C VAL A 45 -6.10 -12.36 -2.76
N MET A 46 -5.77 -11.22 -3.38
CA MET A 46 -5.03 -11.16 -4.64
C MET A 46 -3.80 -10.27 -4.49
N LEU A 47 -2.65 -10.70 -5.03
CA LEU A 47 -1.48 -9.85 -5.20
C LEU A 47 -1.76 -8.84 -6.32
N VAL A 48 -1.82 -7.56 -5.99
CA VAL A 48 -2.10 -6.50 -6.98
C VAL A 48 -0.84 -5.77 -7.43
N HIS A 49 0.19 -5.76 -6.59
CA HIS A 49 1.46 -5.13 -6.93
C HIS A 49 2.60 -5.68 -6.08
N SER A 50 3.82 -5.64 -6.63
CA SER A 50 5.04 -5.91 -5.87
C SER A 50 6.17 -5.03 -6.38
N GLY A 51 7.16 -4.78 -5.54
CA GLY A 51 8.27 -3.93 -5.88
C GLY A 51 9.44 -4.05 -4.90
N THR A 52 10.47 -3.23 -5.11
CA THR A 52 11.75 -3.35 -4.40
C THR A 52 12.09 -2.15 -3.51
N SER A 53 11.17 -1.20 -3.36
CA SER A 53 11.44 0.02 -2.57
C SER A 53 10.16 0.75 -2.16
N GLY A 54 10.27 1.60 -1.14
CA GLY A 54 9.19 2.52 -0.75
C GLY A 54 8.88 3.55 -1.84
N ARG A 55 9.86 3.87 -2.68
CA ARG A 55 9.67 4.73 -3.85
C ARG A 55 8.66 4.12 -4.83
N SER A 56 8.84 2.87 -5.24
CA SER A 56 7.96 2.26 -6.24
C SER A 56 6.56 2.00 -5.69
N LEU A 57 6.42 1.79 -4.37
CA LEU A 57 5.11 1.75 -3.73
C LEU A 57 4.42 3.12 -3.75
N ALA A 58 5.12 4.21 -3.43
CA ALA A 58 4.55 5.55 -3.47
C ALA A 58 4.09 5.95 -4.88
N GLU A 59 4.87 5.62 -5.91
CA GLU A 59 4.49 5.83 -7.32
C GLU A 59 3.22 5.05 -7.68
N PHE A 60 3.09 3.79 -7.23
CA PHE A 60 1.89 2.99 -7.42
C PHE A 60 0.67 3.58 -6.68
N VAL A 61 0.83 3.94 -5.41
CA VAL A 61 -0.24 4.49 -4.58
C VAL A 61 -0.79 5.78 -5.16
N LEU A 62 0.08 6.74 -5.51
CA LEU A 62 -0.33 8.00 -6.13
C LEU A 62 -1.03 7.79 -7.46
N LYS A 63 -0.52 6.87 -8.30
CA LYS A 63 -1.10 6.59 -9.61
C LYS A 63 -2.51 6.00 -9.52
N ASN A 64 -2.77 5.18 -8.51
CA ASN A 64 -4.02 4.46 -8.35
C ASN A 64 -4.97 5.09 -7.30
N GLY A 65 -4.60 6.25 -6.75
CA GLY A 65 -5.45 7.02 -5.85
C GLY A 65 -5.67 6.38 -4.47
N PHE A 66 -4.74 5.55 -3.99
CA PHE A 66 -4.83 5.02 -2.61
C PHE A 66 -4.66 6.16 -1.59
N ASP A 67 -5.21 6.00 -0.38
CA ASP A 67 -4.95 6.92 0.72
C ASP A 67 -3.48 6.80 1.15
N HIS A 68 -2.66 7.69 0.60
CA HIS A 68 -1.23 7.69 0.82
C HIS A 68 -0.86 8.17 2.23
N GLN A 69 -1.76 8.84 2.96
CA GLN A 69 -1.49 9.30 4.32
C GLN A 69 -1.65 8.13 5.30
N GLU A 70 -2.72 7.35 5.14
CA GLU A 70 -2.95 6.12 5.90
C GLU A 70 -1.81 5.12 5.66
N ILE A 71 -1.50 4.84 4.40
CA ILE A 71 -0.40 3.93 4.02
C ILE A 71 0.95 4.39 4.61
N HIS A 72 1.25 5.69 4.56
CA HIS A 72 2.52 6.18 5.10
C HIS A 72 2.60 6.06 6.62
N ALA A 73 1.50 6.32 7.34
CA ALA A 73 1.45 6.20 8.79
C ALA A 73 1.75 4.76 9.20
N ASP A 74 1.12 3.79 8.54
CA ASP A 74 1.24 2.39 8.86
C ASP A 74 2.61 1.80 8.50
N ILE A 75 3.15 2.13 7.32
CA ILE A 75 4.50 1.72 6.93
C ILE A 75 5.53 2.24 7.94
N ARG A 76 5.35 3.45 8.47
CA ARG A 76 6.28 4.05 9.43
C ARG A 76 6.39 3.25 10.73
N ASP A 77 5.30 2.60 11.16
CA ASP A 77 5.31 1.75 12.35
C ASP A 77 5.99 0.38 12.09
N ILE A 78 6.04 -0.07 10.84
CA ILE A 78 6.63 -1.36 10.43
C ILE A 78 8.11 -1.21 10.06
N ASP A 79 8.41 -0.30 9.13
CA ASP A 79 9.75 -0.04 8.59
C ASP A 79 9.94 1.47 8.35
N PRO A 80 10.55 2.20 9.31
CA PRO A 80 10.82 3.62 9.18
C PRO A 80 11.72 3.99 8.00
N HIS A 81 12.61 3.10 7.56
CA HIS A 81 13.51 3.37 6.44
C HIS A 81 12.73 3.30 5.12
N PHE A 82 11.87 2.29 4.98
CA PHE A 82 10.97 2.16 3.85
C PHE A 82 9.97 3.33 3.81
N ALA A 83 9.43 3.74 4.96
CA ALA A 83 8.57 4.91 5.09
C ALA A 83 9.27 6.20 4.63
N ALA A 84 10.55 6.39 4.98
CA ALA A 84 11.31 7.57 4.54
C ALA A 84 11.45 7.64 3.01
N GLN A 85 11.68 6.50 2.35
CA GLN A 85 11.72 6.43 0.88
C GLN A 85 10.34 6.75 0.28
N TYR A 86 9.27 6.17 0.84
CA TYR A 86 7.90 6.39 0.43
C TYR A 86 7.50 7.87 0.57
N GLY A 87 7.66 8.43 1.77
CA GLY A 87 7.26 9.80 2.10
C GLY A 87 8.01 10.87 1.32
N ARG A 88 9.24 10.59 0.86
CA ARG A 88 9.98 11.50 -0.03
C ARG A 88 9.29 11.69 -1.38
N ILE A 89 8.70 10.62 -1.92
CA ILE A 89 7.99 10.67 -3.22
C ILE A 89 6.63 11.34 -3.08
N ILE A 90 5.91 11.05 -2.00
CA ILE A 90 4.63 11.72 -1.72
C ILE A 90 4.83 13.23 -1.65
N LYS A 91 5.78 13.72 -0.84
CA LYS A 91 6.07 15.16 -0.68
C LYS A 91 6.51 15.86 -1.97
N ASP A 92 7.11 15.14 -2.91
CA ASP A 92 7.56 15.70 -4.20
C ASP A 92 6.40 15.90 -5.19
N ARG A 93 5.28 15.19 -4.98
CA ARG A 93 4.17 15.09 -5.95
C ARG A 93 2.81 15.59 -5.46
N THR A 94 2.70 15.92 -4.18
CA THR A 94 1.52 16.55 -3.54
C THR A 94 1.88 17.94 -3.06
#